data_AF-A0A7C2ZWR6-F1
#
_entry.id   AF-A0A7C2ZWR6-F1
#
_cell.length_a   1.000
_cell.length_b   1.000
_cell.length_c   1.000
_cell.angle_alpha   90.00
_cell.angle_beta   90.00
_cell.angle_gamma   90.00
#
_symmetry.space_group_name_H-M   'P 1'
#
loop_
_entity.id
_entity.type
_entity.pdbx_description
1 polymer ?
#
loop_
_entity_poly.entity_id
_entity_poly.type
_entity_poly.pdbx_seq_one_letter_code
_entity_poly.pdbx_strand_id
1 'polypeptide(L)'
;FAPFWREASRAVLCFPLPVTYYLDTVRARYAPTIPGYHRLRLLGLQPPAPEGLDLGAGIGLLARLEAEWVWSRLQPGQPFVLRHQKPDGRKVSLRGTVERVEAGRLVVIRRQFRPGGVFDSLGEPILPGDWGLVELWAGHWWSRRLYFREDGRAVGEVININTPVELLPDGSYYVDLEVDLVRLPDGTVRIVDLPDLEQAVHRGHLSPALAQRAYEEACRLALATGVWPIS
;
A
#
# COMPACT_ATOMS: atom_id res chain seq x y z
N PHE A 1 6.84 1.60 13.56
CA PHE A 1 6.70 0.17 13.20
C PHE A 1 7.09 0.00 11.73
N ALA A 2 8.35 -0.33 11.48
CA ALA A 2 8.94 -0.83 10.24
C ALA A 2 10.10 -1.74 10.70
N PRO A 3 10.36 -2.91 10.10
CA PRO A 3 11.32 -3.86 10.65
C PRO A 3 12.72 -3.23 10.55
N PHE A 4 13.35 -2.92 11.69
CA PHE A 4 14.67 -2.32 11.72
C PHE A 4 15.72 -3.42 11.88
N TRP A 5 16.72 -3.42 11.00
CA TRP A 5 18.00 -4.06 11.24
C TRP A 5 19.04 -2.94 11.33
N ARG A 6 19.82 -2.93 12.43
CA ARG A 6 20.94 -2.00 12.63
C ARG A 6 22.18 -2.83 12.89
N GLU A 7 23.09 -2.88 11.92
CA GLU A 7 24.46 -3.32 12.14
C GLU A 7 25.39 -2.19 11.70
N ALA A 8 26.06 -1.57 12.69
CA ALA A 8 27.19 -0.61 12.61
C ALA A 8 27.16 0.52 11.55
N SER A 9 26.11 0.63 10.75
CA SER A 9 25.93 1.54 9.63
C SER A 9 24.51 2.08 9.76
N ARG A 10 24.36 3.40 9.72
CA ARG A 10 23.11 4.13 10.04
C ARG A 10 21.97 3.91 9.02
N ALA A 11 22.02 2.86 8.21
CA ALA A 11 21.02 2.53 7.22
C ALA A 11 19.82 1.83 7.87
N VAL A 12 18.62 2.29 7.55
CA VAL A 12 17.36 1.62 7.92
C VAL A 12 16.84 0.94 6.66
N LEU A 13 16.92 -0.39 6.62
CA LEU A 13 16.29 -1.20 5.58
C LEU A 13 14.80 -1.34 5.93
N CYS A 14 13.92 -1.09 4.96
CA CYS A 14 12.49 -1.37 5.10
C CYS A 14 12.14 -2.51 4.14
N PHE A 15 11.61 -3.59 4.68
CA PHE A 15 11.19 -4.75 3.89
C PHE A 15 9.67 -4.69 3.69
N PRO A 16 9.18 -4.54 2.44
CA PRO A 16 7.75 -4.58 2.17
C PRO A 16 7.22 -6.00 2.37
N LEU A 17 5.89 -6.12 2.49
CA LEU A 17 5.19 -7.37 2.80
C LEU A 17 5.70 -8.61 2.03
N PRO A 18 5.89 -8.59 0.69
CA PRO A 18 6.39 -9.76 -0.03
C PRO A 18 7.78 -10.21 0.43
N VAL A 19 8.64 -9.27 0.81
CA VAL A 19 9.98 -9.58 1.33
C VAL A 19 9.88 -10.19 2.71
N THR A 20 9.00 -9.68 3.58
CA THR A 20 8.80 -10.28 4.91
C THR A 20 8.31 -11.73 4.84
N TYR A 21 7.40 -12.04 3.92
CA TYR A 21 6.96 -13.41 3.68
C TYR A 21 8.07 -14.28 3.07
N TYR A 22 8.86 -13.76 2.13
CA TYR A 22 10.01 -14.50 1.61
C TYR A 22 11.02 -14.83 2.72
N LEU A 23 11.32 -13.87 3.60
CA LEU A 23 12.21 -14.08 4.75
C LEU A 23 11.65 -15.10 5.75
N ASP A 24 10.33 -15.19 5.93
CA ASP A 24 9.71 -16.29 6.70
C ASP A 24 10.04 -17.64 6.04
N THR A 25 9.94 -17.77 4.72
CA THR A 25 10.27 -19.03 4.01
C THR A 25 11.74 -19.40 4.11
N VAL A 26 12.66 -18.41 4.07
CA VAL A 26 14.10 -18.66 4.23
C VAL A 26 14.37 -19.12 5.66
N ARG A 27 13.80 -18.44 6.65
CA ARG A 27 13.96 -18.80 8.07
C ARG A 27 13.43 -20.20 8.35
N ALA A 28 12.28 -20.57 7.77
CA ALA A 28 11.67 -21.89 7.91
C ALA A 28 12.59 -23.06 7.48
N ARG A 29 13.60 -22.80 6.63
CA ARG A 29 14.61 -23.81 6.24
C ARG A 29 15.58 -24.18 7.36
N TYR A 30 15.75 -23.29 8.35
CA TYR A 30 16.79 -23.40 9.39
C TYR A 30 16.23 -23.36 10.81
N ALA A 31 15.04 -22.79 11.01
CA ALA A 31 14.39 -22.70 12.30
C ALA A 31 12.87 -22.80 12.14
N PRO A 32 12.18 -23.49 13.08
CA PRO A 32 10.73 -23.49 13.13
C PRO A 32 10.17 -22.05 13.06
N THR A 33 9.32 -21.78 12.07
CA THR A 33 8.85 -20.43 11.73
C THR A 33 7.38 -20.51 11.31
N ILE A 34 6.52 -19.79 12.02
CA ILE A 34 5.11 -19.69 11.65
C ILE A 34 4.93 -18.73 10.46
N PRO A 35 3.88 -18.91 9.64
CA PRO A 35 3.49 -17.93 8.63
C PRO A 35 3.31 -16.52 9.21
N GLY A 36 3.86 -15.51 8.56
CA GLY A 36 3.77 -14.13 9.00
C GLY A 36 4.62 -13.80 10.23
N TYR A 37 5.64 -14.60 10.55
CA TYR A 37 6.52 -14.37 11.70
C TYR A 37 7.11 -12.94 11.70
N HIS A 38 7.68 -12.49 10.57
CA HIS A 38 8.20 -11.13 10.46
C HIS A 38 7.10 -10.06 10.55
N ARG A 39 5.92 -10.34 9.99
CA ARG A 39 4.74 -9.46 10.03
C ARG A 39 4.23 -9.27 11.46
N LEU A 40 4.15 -10.33 12.26
CA LEU A 40 3.77 -10.25 13.67
C LEU A 40 4.77 -9.45 14.49
N ARG A 41 6.08 -9.66 14.26
CA ARG A 41 7.11 -8.82 14.91
C ARG A 41 7.01 -7.35 14.52
N LEU A 42 6.66 -7.06 13.27
CA LEU A 42 6.41 -5.69 12.82
C LEU A 42 5.23 -5.05 13.57
N LEU A 43 4.21 -5.82 13.93
CA LEU A 43 3.09 -5.37 14.75
C LEU A 43 3.45 -5.27 16.26
N GLY A 44 4.71 -5.52 16.63
CA GLY A 44 5.15 -5.55 18.03
C GLY A 44 4.68 -6.79 18.78
N LEU A 45 4.22 -7.82 18.08
CA LEU A 45 3.77 -9.07 18.67
C LEU A 45 4.93 -10.05 18.77
N GLN A 46 4.95 -10.81 19.86
CA GLN A 46 5.82 -11.96 19.96
C GLN A 46 5.16 -13.13 19.22
N PRO A 47 5.76 -13.64 18.13
CA PRO A 47 5.21 -14.78 17.42
C PRO A 47 5.21 -16.01 18.35
N PRO A 48 4.11 -16.77 18.44
CA PRO A 48 4.05 -17.95 19.28
C PRO A 48 5.07 -19.02 18.83
N ALA A 49 5.39 -19.92 19.76
CA ALA A 49 6.19 -21.09 19.43
C ALA A 49 5.49 -21.91 18.33
N PRO A 50 6.21 -22.38 17.30
CA PRO A 50 5.65 -23.14 16.19
C PRO A 50 5.30 -24.59 16.56
N GLU A 51 5.55 -25.01 17.80
CA GLU A 51 5.30 -26.36 18.30
C GLU A 51 3.82 -26.73 18.14
N GLY A 52 3.54 -27.79 17.39
CA GLY A 52 2.17 -28.28 17.15
C GLY A 52 1.36 -27.49 16.11
N LEU A 53 1.96 -26.53 15.40
CA LEU A 53 1.29 -25.79 14.33
C LEU A 53 1.71 -26.32 12.96
N ASP A 54 0.75 -26.89 12.22
CA ASP A 54 0.93 -27.09 10.79
C ASP A 54 0.77 -25.76 10.01
N LEU A 55 1.00 -25.81 8.69
CA LEU A 55 0.91 -24.63 7.83
C LEU A 55 -0.48 -23.98 7.85
N GLY A 56 -1.55 -24.78 7.86
CA GLY A 56 -2.93 -24.29 7.87
C GLY A 56 -3.29 -23.62 9.19
N ALA A 57 -2.92 -24.25 10.31
CA ALA A 57 -3.06 -23.69 11.64
C ALA A 57 -2.26 -22.38 11.80
N GLY A 58 -1.05 -22.33 11.23
CA GLY A 58 -0.22 -21.13 11.20
C GLY A 58 -0.86 -19.97 10.42
N ILE A 59 -1.44 -20.24 9.24
CA ILE A 59 -2.17 -19.24 8.44
C ILE A 59 -3.41 -18.76 9.19
N GLY A 60 -4.19 -19.66 9.78
CA GLY A 60 -5.36 -19.32 10.58
C GLY A 60 -5.01 -18.46 11.80
N LEU A 61 -3.89 -18.75 12.45
CA LEU A 61 -3.37 -17.97 13.57
C LEU A 61 -2.97 -16.55 13.14
N LEU A 62 -2.25 -16.42 12.02
CA LEU A 62 -1.91 -15.10 11.46
C LEU A 62 -3.18 -14.28 11.17
N ALA A 63 -4.15 -14.86 10.47
CA ALA A 63 -5.41 -14.19 10.14
C ALA A 63 -6.16 -13.73 11.39
N ARG A 64 -6.23 -14.59 12.43
CA ARG A 64 -6.84 -14.25 13.73
C ARG A 64 -6.10 -13.09 14.41
N LEU A 65 -4.78 -13.12 14.44
CA LEU A 65 -3.97 -12.06 15.05
C LEU A 65 -4.07 -10.75 14.28
N GLU A 66 -4.12 -10.77 12.94
CA GLU A 66 -4.36 -9.56 12.15
C GLU A 66 -5.78 -9.01 12.39
N ALA A 67 -6.79 -9.87 12.49
CA ALA A 67 -8.15 -9.46 12.86
C ALA A 67 -8.17 -8.76 14.23
N GLU A 68 -7.51 -9.35 15.23
CA GLU A 68 -7.47 -8.87 16.61
C GLU A 68 -6.62 -7.61 16.78
N TRP A 69 -5.46 -7.52 16.13
CA TRP A 69 -4.48 -6.47 16.39
C TRP A 69 -4.49 -5.33 15.39
N VAL A 70 -4.93 -5.58 14.15
CA VAL A 70 -4.98 -4.55 13.10
C VAL A 70 -6.43 -4.17 12.86
N TRP A 71 -7.26 -5.10 12.38
CA TRP A 71 -8.59 -4.78 11.89
C TRP A 71 -9.55 -4.29 12.98
N SER A 72 -9.51 -4.89 14.17
CA SER A 72 -10.36 -4.46 15.30
C SER A 72 -10.09 -3.02 15.78
N ARG A 73 -8.90 -2.49 15.47
CA ARG A 73 -8.43 -1.17 15.87
C ARG A 73 -8.66 -0.10 14.81
N LEU A 74 -9.07 -0.51 13.60
CA LEU A 74 -9.42 0.41 12.54
C LEU A 74 -10.88 0.86 12.71
N GLN A 75 -11.09 2.12 13.06
CA GLN A 75 -12.43 2.67 13.31
C GLN A 75 -12.70 3.91 12.44
N PRO A 76 -13.90 4.02 11.83
CA PRO A 76 -14.31 5.26 11.18
C PRO A 76 -14.14 6.49 12.09
N GLY A 77 -13.66 7.60 11.53
CA GLY A 77 -13.38 8.84 12.25
C GLY A 77 -11.98 8.92 12.87
N GLN A 78 -11.22 7.82 12.95
CA GLN A 78 -9.87 7.88 13.52
C GLN A 78 -8.85 8.51 12.56
N PRO A 79 -7.85 9.25 13.07
CA PRO A 79 -6.71 9.70 12.27
C PRO A 79 -5.94 8.53 11.66
N PHE A 80 -5.48 8.69 10.42
CA PHE A 80 -4.73 7.66 9.70
C PHE A 80 -3.57 8.27 8.92
N VAL A 81 -2.41 7.61 8.98
CA VAL A 81 -1.21 8.03 8.26
C VAL A 81 -0.84 7.03 7.18
N LEU A 82 -0.97 7.43 5.91
CA LEU A 82 -0.47 6.66 4.78
C LEU A 82 1.02 6.98 4.60
N ARG A 83 1.88 5.98 4.77
CA ARG A 83 3.33 6.12 4.61
C ARG A 83 3.71 5.47 3.28
N HIS A 84 3.98 6.29 2.28
CA HIS A 84 4.47 5.80 1.00
C HIS A 84 5.97 6.11 0.91
N GLN A 85 6.73 5.09 0.54
CA GLN A 85 8.16 5.21 0.30
C GLN A 85 8.40 5.18 -1.20
N LYS A 86 9.14 6.16 -1.72
CA LYS A 86 9.63 6.11 -3.09
C LYS A 86 10.78 5.10 -3.20
N PRO A 87 11.08 4.55 -4.39
CA PRO A 87 12.16 3.58 -4.57
C PRO A 87 13.54 4.06 -4.09
N ASP A 88 13.80 5.36 -4.20
CA ASP A 88 15.04 5.98 -3.73
C ASP A 88 15.14 6.13 -2.19
N GLY A 89 14.13 5.67 -1.46
CA GLY A 89 14.08 5.70 0.00
C GLY A 89 13.44 6.96 0.59
N ARG A 90 13.09 7.98 -0.23
CA ARG A 90 12.32 9.13 0.27
C ARG A 90 10.98 8.66 0.83
N LYS A 91 10.64 9.17 2.01
CA LYS A 91 9.39 8.83 2.70
C LYS A 91 8.47 10.01 2.68
N VAL A 92 7.26 9.79 2.21
CA VAL A 92 6.19 10.79 2.21
C VAL A 92 5.06 10.27 3.09
N SER A 93 4.48 11.17 3.88
CA SER A 93 3.41 10.84 4.82
C SER A 93 2.19 11.67 4.50
N LEU A 94 1.11 10.99 4.13
CA LEU A 94 -0.17 11.60 3.83
C LEU A 94 -1.10 11.34 5.02
N ARG A 95 -1.75 12.39 5.49
CA ARG A 95 -2.72 12.30 6.58
C ARG A 95 -4.13 12.25 6.02
N GLY A 96 -4.99 11.52 6.71
CA GLY A 96 -6.42 11.46 6.47
C GLY A 96 -7.16 10.89 7.68
N THR A 97 -8.42 10.59 7.49
CA THR A 97 -9.30 10.01 8.50
C THR A 97 -9.90 8.74 7.94
N VAL A 98 -9.99 7.67 8.73
CA VAL A 98 -10.68 6.45 8.29
C VAL A 98 -12.15 6.77 8.03
N GLU A 99 -12.61 6.50 6.81
CA GLU A 99 -13.98 6.70 6.38
C GLU A 99 -14.78 5.40 6.53
N ARG A 100 -14.21 4.29 6.02
CA ARG A 100 -14.85 2.97 6.00
C ARG A 100 -13.83 1.86 6.22
N VAL A 101 -14.25 0.79 6.88
CA VAL A 101 -13.44 -0.41 7.10
C VAL A 101 -14.27 -1.64 6.73
N GLU A 102 -13.72 -2.49 5.87
CA GLU A 102 -14.20 -3.83 5.58
C GLU A 102 -13.10 -4.79 6.07
N ALA A 103 -13.30 -5.36 7.26
CA ALA A 103 -12.27 -6.13 7.94
C ALA A 103 -11.72 -7.28 7.08
N GLY A 104 -10.39 -7.39 7.01
CA GLY A 104 -9.69 -8.38 6.19
C GLY A 104 -9.58 -8.02 4.70
N ARG A 105 -10.21 -6.93 4.25
CA ARG A 105 -10.36 -6.61 2.83
C ARG A 105 -9.92 -5.19 2.46
N LEU A 106 -10.57 -4.17 3.02
CA LEU A 106 -10.45 -2.79 2.53
C LEU A 106 -10.48 -1.78 3.67
N VAL A 107 -9.64 -0.75 3.58
CA VAL A 107 -9.73 0.47 4.38
C VAL A 107 -9.84 1.67 3.46
N VAL A 108 -10.85 2.50 3.66
CA VAL A 108 -11.06 3.74 2.89
C VAL A 108 -10.70 4.92 3.78
N ILE A 109 -9.83 5.80 3.29
CA ILE A 109 -9.34 6.98 4.00
C ILE A 109 -9.84 8.24 3.31
N ARG A 110 -10.56 9.10 4.03
CA ARG A 110 -10.94 10.43 3.57
C ARG A 110 -9.79 11.42 3.78
N ARG A 111 -9.54 12.26 2.76
CA ARG A 111 -8.51 13.30 2.77
C ARG A 111 -9.09 14.64 2.34
N GLN A 112 -8.57 15.70 2.95
CA GLN A 112 -8.74 17.08 2.51
C GLN A 112 -7.42 17.59 1.94
N PHE A 113 -7.50 18.45 0.93
CA PHE A 113 -6.32 18.98 0.25
C PHE A 113 -6.14 20.47 0.53
N ARG A 114 -4.89 20.92 0.47
CA ARG A 114 -4.57 22.35 0.54
C ARG A 114 -4.60 22.92 -0.88
N PRO A 115 -5.31 24.03 -1.12
CA PRO A 115 -5.36 24.65 -2.44
C PRO A 115 -3.99 25.18 -2.87
N GLY A 116 -3.80 25.30 -4.19
CA GLY A 116 -2.57 25.87 -4.80
C GLY A 116 -1.54 24.86 -5.31
N GLY A 117 -1.82 23.55 -5.16
CA GLY A 117 -1.07 22.49 -5.82
C GLY A 117 -1.82 21.90 -7.01
N VAL A 118 -1.31 20.78 -7.53
CA VAL A 118 -1.98 19.94 -8.53
C VAL A 118 -2.20 18.53 -7.97
N PHE A 119 -3.25 17.87 -8.42
CA PHE A 119 -3.40 16.45 -8.20
C PHE A 119 -2.36 15.71 -9.04
N ASP A 120 -1.45 15.04 -8.34
CA ASP A 120 -0.39 14.23 -8.96
C ASP A 120 -0.98 13.22 -9.94
N SER A 121 -0.28 12.99 -11.04
CA SER A 121 -0.70 12.19 -12.21
C SER A 121 -1.93 12.73 -12.99
N LEU A 122 -2.87 13.43 -12.36
CA LEU A 122 -4.05 14.03 -13.03
C LEU A 122 -3.74 15.37 -13.71
N GLY A 123 -2.80 16.15 -13.18
CA GLY A 123 -2.44 17.49 -13.70
C GLY A 123 -3.50 18.57 -13.42
N GLU A 124 -4.58 18.24 -12.71
CA GLU A 124 -5.67 19.14 -12.37
C GLU A 124 -5.31 20.00 -11.14
N PRO A 125 -5.62 21.30 -11.12
CA PRO A 125 -5.37 22.15 -9.96
C PRO A 125 -6.24 21.71 -8.77
N ILE A 126 -5.66 21.82 -7.58
CA ILE A 126 -6.35 21.63 -6.30
C ILE A 126 -7.05 22.93 -5.93
N LEU A 127 -8.38 22.91 -5.93
CA LEU A 127 -9.21 24.03 -5.57
C LEU A 127 -9.58 24.02 -4.08
N PRO A 128 -9.97 25.16 -3.49
CA PRO A 128 -10.51 25.19 -2.13
C PRO A 128 -11.70 24.23 -1.98
N GLY A 129 -11.72 23.46 -0.89
CA GLY A 129 -12.80 22.50 -0.62
C GLY A 129 -12.67 21.15 -1.32
N ASP A 130 -11.72 20.99 -2.26
CA ASP A 130 -11.46 19.70 -2.89
C ASP A 130 -11.07 18.63 -1.85
N TRP A 131 -11.56 17.42 -2.06
CA TRP A 131 -11.41 16.29 -1.15
C TRP A 131 -11.23 14.99 -1.92
N GLY A 132 -10.90 13.91 -1.21
CA GLY A 132 -10.66 12.63 -1.86
C GLY A 132 -10.74 11.44 -0.93
N LEU A 133 -10.79 10.28 -1.54
CA LEU A 133 -10.73 8.98 -0.88
C LEU A 133 -9.47 8.24 -1.30
N VAL A 134 -8.89 7.49 -0.38
CA VAL A 134 -7.84 6.52 -0.67
C VAL A 134 -8.32 5.15 -0.24
N GLU A 135 -8.46 4.23 -1.18
CA GLU A 135 -8.84 2.84 -0.94
C GLU A 135 -7.58 1.98 -0.87
N LEU A 136 -7.41 1.31 0.27
CA LEU A 136 -6.28 0.44 0.58
C LEU A 136 -6.79 -1.00 0.69
N TRP A 137 -6.52 -1.78 -0.35
CA TRP A 137 -6.94 -3.17 -0.47
C TRP A 137 -5.84 -4.08 0.09
N ALA A 138 -6.18 -4.91 1.07
CA ALA A 138 -5.23 -5.77 1.76
C ALA A 138 -4.60 -6.78 0.78
N GLY A 139 -3.27 -6.77 0.68
CA GLY A 139 -2.53 -7.71 -0.19
C GLY A 139 -2.47 -7.34 -1.67
N HIS A 140 -3.17 -6.29 -2.11
CA HIS A 140 -3.15 -5.86 -3.51
C HIS A 140 -1.91 -5.03 -3.84
N TRP A 141 -1.38 -5.20 -5.06
CA TRP A 141 -0.23 -4.46 -5.61
C TRP A 141 -0.59 -3.05 -6.09
N TRP A 142 -1.66 -2.50 -5.55
CA TRP A 142 -2.13 -1.19 -5.91
C TRP A 142 -2.96 -0.58 -4.79
N SER A 143 -2.99 0.74 -4.78
CA SER A 143 -3.92 1.54 -3.99
C SER A 143 -4.65 2.48 -4.91
N ARG A 144 -5.84 2.91 -4.51
CA ARG A 144 -6.69 3.72 -5.38
C ARG A 144 -7.01 5.05 -4.73
N ARG A 145 -6.91 6.12 -5.51
CA ARG A 145 -7.14 7.50 -5.08
C ARG A 145 -8.26 8.08 -5.92
N LEU A 146 -9.32 8.53 -5.27
CA LEU A 146 -10.46 9.18 -5.89
C LEU A 146 -10.44 10.65 -5.48
N TYR A 147 -10.55 11.55 -6.45
CA TYR A 147 -10.50 12.98 -6.22
C TYR A 147 -11.80 13.64 -6.64
N PHE A 148 -12.30 14.52 -5.78
CA PHE A 148 -13.58 15.20 -5.93
C PHE A 148 -13.43 16.68 -5.70
N ARG A 149 -14.23 17.46 -6.43
CA ARG A 149 -14.46 18.87 -6.15
C ARG A 149 -15.27 19.02 -4.85
N GLU A 150 -15.29 20.22 -4.30
CA GLU A 150 -16.12 20.57 -3.13
C GLU A 150 -17.60 20.16 -3.33
N ASP A 151 -18.14 20.37 -4.53
CA ASP A 151 -19.51 20.02 -4.92
C ASP A 151 -19.75 18.52 -5.16
N GLY A 152 -18.73 17.68 -5.00
CA GLY A 152 -18.79 16.23 -5.19
C GLY A 152 -18.59 15.74 -6.62
N ARG A 153 -18.39 16.62 -7.61
CA ARG A 153 -18.03 16.19 -8.97
C ARG A 153 -16.66 15.50 -8.97
N ALA A 154 -16.56 14.39 -9.70
CA ALA A 154 -15.31 13.68 -9.87
C ALA A 154 -14.31 14.52 -10.67
N VAL A 155 -13.09 14.60 -10.15
CA VAL A 155 -11.93 15.16 -10.87
C VAL A 155 -11.25 14.06 -11.67
N GLY A 156 -11.09 12.89 -11.05
CA GLY A 156 -10.45 11.74 -11.65
C GLY A 156 -10.08 10.71 -10.58
N GLU A 157 -9.59 9.58 -11.06
CA GLU A 157 -9.10 8.49 -10.26
C GLU A 157 -7.65 8.21 -10.63
N VAL A 158 -6.84 7.89 -9.63
CA VAL A 158 -5.49 7.39 -9.82
C VAL A 158 -5.34 6.05 -9.10
N ILE A 159 -4.96 5.03 -9.83
CA ILE A 159 -4.55 3.73 -9.27
C ILE A 159 -3.04 3.73 -9.23
N ASN A 160 -2.47 3.81 -8.04
CA ASN A 160 -1.02 3.75 -7.87
C ASN A 160 -0.57 2.31 -7.71
N ILE A 161 0.37 1.89 -8.55
CA ILE A 161 0.99 0.58 -8.43
C ILE A 161 2.06 0.66 -7.34
N ASN A 162 1.91 -0.20 -6.34
CA ASN A 162 2.79 -0.24 -5.17
C ASN A 162 3.01 -1.68 -4.72
N THR A 163 3.99 -1.89 -3.85
CA THR A 163 4.08 -3.16 -3.13
C THR A 163 2.82 -3.35 -2.27
N PRO A 164 2.39 -4.58 -2.01
CA PRO A 164 1.20 -4.87 -1.22
C PRO A 164 1.09 -4.03 0.04
N VAL A 165 -0.02 -3.33 0.16
CA VAL A 165 -0.25 -2.38 1.26
C VAL A 165 -0.23 -3.12 2.59
N GLU A 166 0.68 -2.69 3.47
CA GLU A 166 0.74 -3.13 4.84
C GLU A 166 -0.15 -2.24 5.71
N LEU A 167 -1.26 -2.78 6.18
CA LEU A 167 -2.14 -2.08 7.12
C LEU A 167 -1.61 -2.18 8.54
N LEU A 168 -1.67 -1.08 9.27
CA LEU A 168 -1.32 -0.95 10.68
C LEU A 168 -2.53 -0.35 11.42
N PRO A 169 -2.60 -0.48 12.75
CA PRO A 169 -3.74 0.05 13.52
C PRO A 169 -4.00 1.55 13.32
N ASP A 170 -2.97 2.33 13.01
CA ASP A 170 -2.97 3.80 12.90
C ASP A 170 -2.50 4.31 11.52
N GLY A 171 -2.31 3.43 10.54
CA GLY A 171 -1.80 3.84 9.25
C GLY A 171 -1.51 2.70 8.29
N SER A 172 -0.81 3.02 7.21
CA SER A 172 -0.36 2.03 6.25
C SER A 172 1.07 2.30 5.82
N TYR A 173 1.69 1.28 5.22
CA TYR A 173 2.99 1.37 4.59
C TYR A 173 3.00 0.62 3.25
N TYR A 174 3.63 1.22 2.24
CA TYR A 174 3.96 0.58 0.98
C TYR A 174 5.12 1.30 0.30
N VAL A 175 5.78 0.61 -0.63
CA VAL A 175 6.74 1.19 -1.57
C VAL A 175 6.03 1.47 -2.88
N ASP A 176 6.07 2.72 -3.31
CA ASP A 176 5.62 3.20 -4.61
C ASP A 176 6.52 2.62 -5.71
N LEU A 177 5.92 2.09 -6.77
CA LEU A 177 6.66 1.49 -7.89
C LEU A 177 6.79 2.42 -9.09
N GLU A 178 6.46 3.72 -8.95
CA GLU A 178 6.64 4.78 -9.97
C GLU A 178 5.90 4.50 -11.28
N VAL A 179 4.73 3.84 -11.20
CA VAL A 179 3.81 3.70 -12.33
C VAL A 179 2.38 3.75 -11.83
N ASP A 180 1.58 4.59 -12.47
CA ASP A 180 0.20 4.86 -12.07
C ASP A 180 -0.75 4.64 -13.26
N LEU A 181 -2.02 4.33 -12.97
CA LEU A 181 -3.11 4.48 -13.94
C LEU A 181 -3.95 5.69 -13.58
N VAL A 182 -4.21 6.51 -14.57
CA VAL A 182 -5.16 7.62 -14.49
C VAL A 182 -6.44 7.22 -15.21
N ARG A 183 -7.58 7.47 -14.58
CA ARG A 183 -8.89 7.40 -15.21
C ARG A 183 -9.63 8.73 -15.05
N LEU A 184 -9.94 9.35 -16.17
CA LEU A 184 -10.62 10.65 -16.23
C LEU A 184 -12.15 10.49 -16.25
N PRO A 185 -12.91 11.55 -15.94
CA PRO A 185 -14.38 11.50 -15.94
C PRO A 185 -15.01 11.15 -17.30
N ASP A 186 -14.30 11.39 -18.41
CA ASP A 186 -14.72 11.01 -19.76
C ASP A 186 -14.52 9.51 -20.07
N GLY A 187 -14.00 8.74 -19.11
CA GLY A 187 -13.72 7.31 -19.24
C GLY A 187 -12.33 6.99 -19.79
N THR A 188 -11.55 7.99 -20.19
CA THR A 188 -10.18 7.80 -20.67
C THR A 188 -9.31 7.16 -19.59
N VAL A 189 -8.62 6.06 -19.94
CA VAL A 189 -7.66 5.37 -19.07
C VAL A 189 -6.26 5.49 -19.67
N ARG A 190 -5.27 5.83 -18.85
CA ARG A 190 -3.86 5.93 -19.27
C ARG A 190 -2.95 5.36 -18.20
N ILE A 191 -1.95 4.60 -18.62
CA ILE A 191 -0.79 4.32 -17.78
C ILE A 191 0.14 5.53 -17.90
N VAL A 192 0.57 6.08 -16.76
CA VAL A 192 1.43 7.26 -16.67
C VAL A 192 2.69 6.93 -15.85
N ASP A 193 3.64 7.86 -15.84
CA ASP A 193 4.88 7.80 -15.05
C ASP A 193 5.87 6.68 -15.47
N LEU A 194 5.67 6.05 -16.64
CA LEU A 194 6.62 5.08 -17.22
C LEU A 194 8.08 5.57 -17.30
N PRO A 195 8.37 6.84 -17.65
CA PRO A 195 9.75 7.34 -17.62
C PRO A 195 10.36 7.34 -16.21
N ASP A 196 9.55 7.54 -15.16
CA ASP A 196 10.01 7.49 -13.77
C ASP A 196 10.30 6.05 -13.33
N LEU A 197 9.47 5.09 -13.74
CA LEU A 197 9.72 3.65 -13.57
C LEU A 197 11.06 3.23 -14.23
N GLU A 198 11.26 3.60 -15.49
CA GLU A 198 12.50 3.32 -16.23
C GLU A 198 13.71 3.96 -15.56
N GLN A 199 13.58 5.21 -15.11
CA GLN A 199 14.63 5.92 -14.40
C GLN A 199 14.96 5.28 -13.06
N ALA A 200 13.97 4.78 -12.33
CA ALA A 200 14.18 4.06 -11.07
C ALA A 200 14.97 2.75 -11.28
N VAL A 201 14.75 2.04 -12.39
CA VAL A 201 15.57 0.88 -12.79
C VAL A 201 16.98 1.31 -13.16
N HIS A 202 17.13 2.33 -14.01
CA HIS A 202 18.44 2.82 -14.45
C HIS A 202 19.31 3.28 -13.27
N ARG A 203 18.70 3.88 -12.24
CA ARG A 203 19.39 4.31 -11.02
C ARG A 203 19.62 3.19 -10.00
N GLY A 204 19.15 1.97 -10.27
CA GLY A 204 19.27 0.83 -9.38
C GLY A 204 18.37 0.90 -8.13
N HIS A 205 17.36 1.78 -8.12
CA HIS A 205 16.39 1.89 -7.04
C HIS A 205 15.31 0.80 -7.12
N LEU A 206 15.01 0.32 -8.33
CA LEU A 206 14.16 -0.84 -8.58
C LEU A 206 14.93 -1.89 -9.36
N SER A 207 14.65 -3.17 -9.08
CA SER A 207 15.15 -4.25 -9.93
C SER A 207 14.33 -4.32 -11.23
N PRO A 208 14.91 -4.77 -12.36
CA PRO A 208 14.17 -4.96 -13.60
C PRO A 208 12.95 -5.87 -13.42
N ALA A 209 13.06 -6.93 -12.60
CA ALA A 209 11.97 -7.85 -12.32
C ALA A 209 10.81 -7.19 -11.56
N LEU A 210 11.11 -6.28 -10.61
CA LEU A 210 10.07 -5.56 -9.86
C LEU A 210 9.38 -4.52 -10.74
N ALA A 211 10.14 -3.85 -11.61
CA ALA A 211 9.58 -2.91 -12.58
C ALA A 211 8.69 -3.60 -13.62
N GLN A 212 9.12 -4.75 -14.13
CA GLN A 212 8.30 -5.59 -15.00
C GLN A 212 6.98 -5.98 -14.33
N ARG A 213 7.04 -6.46 -13.08
CA ARG A 213 5.84 -6.80 -12.31
C ARG A 213 4.90 -5.60 -12.15
N ALA A 214 5.44 -4.41 -11.85
CA ALA A 214 4.66 -3.19 -11.70
C ALA A 214 3.93 -2.83 -13.02
N TYR A 215 4.64 -2.92 -14.13
CA TYR A 215 4.08 -2.69 -15.46
C TYR A 215 2.99 -3.72 -15.83
N GLU A 216 3.24 -5.02 -15.57
CA GLU A 216 2.26 -6.07 -15.82
C GLU A 216 0.98 -5.88 -15.00
N GLU A 217 1.11 -5.48 -13.72
CA GLU A 217 -0.03 -5.16 -12.87
C GLU A 217 -0.79 -3.93 -13.40
N ALA A 218 -0.06 -2.92 -13.89
CA ALA A 218 -0.68 -1.76 -14.52
C ALA A 218 -1.49 -2.15 -15.77
N CYS A 219 -0.89 -2.94 -16.68
CA CYS A 219 -1.58 -3.43 -17.87
C CYS A 219 -2.81 -4.28 -17.51
N ARG A 220 -2.69 -5.16 -16.51
CA ARG A 220 -3.80 -6.00 -16.04
C ARG A 220 -4.98 -5.14 -15.57
N LEU A 221 -4.72 -4.07 -14.82
CA LEU A 221 -5.75 -3.15 -14.33
C LEU A 221 -6.32 -2.24 -15.45
N ALA A 222 -5.50 -1.85 -16.42
CA ALA A 222 -5.96 -1.09 -17.58
C ALA A 222 -6.96 -1.89 -18.43
N LEU A 223 -6.71 -3.19 -18.59
CA LEU A 223 -7.56 -4.12 -19.34
C LEU A 223 -8.80 -4.57 -18.57
N ALA A 224 -8.74 -4.58 -17.24
CA ALA A 224 -9.89 -4.83 -16.38
C ALA A 224 -10.84 -3.63 -16.41
N THR A 225 -11.63 -3.51 -17.48
CA THR A 225 -12.69 -2.50 -17.58
C THR A 225 -13.85 -2.87 -16.67
N GLY A 226 -13.80 -2.41 -15.41
CA GLY A 226 -14.92 -2.37 -14.47
C GLY A 226 -15.68 -1.04 -14.53
N VAL A 227 -16.91 -1.07 -14.01
CA VAL A 227 -17.79 0.10 -13.83
C VAL A 227 -17.08 1.13 -12.94
N TRP A 228 -17.27 2.41 -13.25
CA TRP A 228 -16.81 3.52 -12.42
C TRP A 228 -17.76 3.71 -11.23
N PRO A 229 -17.28 3.78 -9.97
CA PRO A 229 -15.94 3.41 -9.47
C PRO A 229 -15.80 1.87 -9.29
N ILE A 230 -14.57 1.34 -9.42
CA ILE A 230 -14.24 -0.09 -9.12
C ILE A 230 -14.81 -0.44 -7.73
N SER A 231 -15.62 -1.49 -7.64
CA SER A 231 -16.20 -2.03 -6.39
C SER A 231 -15.65 -3.43 -6.11
#